data_AF-A0A2G6G003-F1
#
_entry.id   AF-A0A2G6G003-F1
#
_cell.length_a   1.000
_cell.length_b   1.000
_cell.length_c   1.000
_cell.angle_alpha   90.00
_cell.angle_beta   90.00
_cell.angle_gamma   90.00
#
_symmetry.space_group_name_H-M   'P 1'
#
loop_
_entity.id
_entity.type
_entity.pdbx_description
1 polymer ?
#
loop_
_entity_poly.entity_id
_entity_poly.type
_entity_poly.pdbx_seq_one_letter_code
_entity_poly.pdbx_strand_id
1 'polypeptide(L)' 'MHVKTVCRLAKEGKIPAKKVGSEWRFMRAVLDKWLSETLV' A
#
# COMPACT_ATOMS: atom_id res chain seq x y z
N MET A 1 -7.71 8.13 -8.73
CA MET A 1 -7.58 7.47 -7.40
C MET A 1 -7.28 8.54 -6.37
N HIS A 2 -8.04 8.64 -5.27
CA HIS A 2 -7.82 9.68 -4.26
C HIS A 2 -6.82 9.22 -3.18
N VAL A 3 -5.90 10.11 -2.78
CA VAL A 3 -4.88 9.86 -1.74
C VAL A 3 -5.50 9.43 -0.40
N LYS A 4 -6.67 9.98 -0.05
CA LYS A 4 -7.42 9.57 1.16
C LYS A 4 -7.81 8.10 1.13
N THR A 5 -8.21 7.57 -0.03
CA THR A 5 -8.56 6.16 -0.17
C THR A 5 -7.33 5.28 0.02
N VAL A 6 -6.19 5.64 -0.58
CA VAL A 6 -4.92 4.90 -0.42
C VAL A 6 -4.48 4.90 1.05
N CYS A 7 -4.50 6.04 1.73
CA CYS A 7 -4.19 6.12 3.17
C CYS A 7 -5.14 5.25 4.02
N ARG A 8 -6.44 5.25 3.71
CA ARG A 8 -7.42 4.42 4.41
C ARG A 8 -7.14 2.95 4.22
N LEU A 9 -6.89 2.50 2.99
CA LEU A 9 -6.55 1.12 2.67
C LEU A 9 -5.23 0.68 3.32
N ALA A 10 -4.22 1.56 3.34
CA ALA A 10 -2.96 1.33 4.04
C ALA A 10 -3.17 1.19 5.55
N LYS A 11 -4.03 2.03 6.14
CA LYS A 11 -4.40 1.95 7.56
C LYS A 11 -5.21 0.70 7.90
N GLU A 12 -6.06 0.26 6.98
CA GLU A 12 -6.85 -0.99 7.09
C GLU A 12 -6.01 -2.25 6.81
N GLY A 13 -4.74 -2.11 6.39
CA GLY A 13 -3.88 -3.26 6.07
C GLY A 13 -4.21 -3.95 4.75
N LYS A 14 -5.05 -3.35 3.91
CA LYS A 14 -5.50 -3.91 2.62
C LYS A 14 -4.46 -3.78 1.50
N ILE A 15 -3.51 -2.86 1.66
CA ILE A 15 -2.39 -2.69 0.75
C ILE A 15 -1.08 -2.69 1.55
N PRO A 16 0.01 -3.25 0.99
CA PRO A 16 1.29 -3.29 1.68
C PRO A 16 1.88 -1.87 1.75
N ALA A 17 1.83 -1.30 2.96
CA ALA A 17 2.32 0.04 3.25
C ALA A 17 2.91 0.09 4.66
N LYS A 18 3.93 0.91 4.85
CA LYS A 18 4.54 1.15 6.17
C LYS A 18 4.45 2.63 6.51
N LYS A 19 3.91 2.94 7.67
CA LYS A 19 3.90 4.32 8.17
C LYS A 19 5.29 4.68 8.70
N VAL A 20 5.88 5.75 8.19
CA VAL A 20 7.19 6.26 8.62
C VAL A 20 7.03 7.75 8.90
N GLY A 21 7.02 8.12 10.19
CA GLY A 21 6.69 9.46 10.62
C GLY A 21 5.24 9.82 10.28
N SER A 22 5.06 10.93 9.56
CA SER A 22 3.77 11.44 9.08
C SER A 22 3.35 10.85 7.72
N GLU A 23 4.23 10.13 7.03
CA GLU A 23 4.00 9.66 5.66
C GLU A 23 3.83 8.14 5.58
N TRP A 24 3.16 7.70 4.51
CA TRP A 24 3.07 6.29 4.14
C TRP A 24 4.14 5.99 3.09
N ARG A 25 4.98 5.00 3.40
CA ARG A 25 5.99 4.49 2.48
C ARG A 25 5.51 3.18 1.88
N PHE A 26 5.71 3.07 0.57
CA PHE A 26 5.38 1.89 -0.20
C PHE A 26 6.67 1.34 -0.82
N MET A 27 6.99 0.09 -0.51
CA MET A 27 8.14 -0.57 -1.13
C MET A 27 7.72 -1.12 -2.48
N ARG A 28 8.36 -0.64 -3.55
CA ARG A 28 8.10 -1.06 -4.93
C ARG A 28 8.13 -2.58 -5.08
N ALA A 29 9.20 -3.24 -4.65
CA ALA A 29 9.32 -4.71 -4.74
C ALA A 29 8.19 -5.48 -4.05
N VAL A 30 7.67 -4.97 -2.93
CA VAL A 30 6.56 -5.59 -2.20
C VAL A 30 5.23 -5.34 -2.90
N LEU A 31 5.02 -4.13 -3.43
CA LEU A 31 3.85 -3.81 -4.23
C LEU A 31 3.81 -4.63 -5.52
N ASP A 32 4.94 -4.74 -6.23
CA ASP A 32 5.04 -5.53 -7.46
C ASP A 32 4.69 -6.99 -7.19
N LYS A 33 5.21 -7.57 -6.09
CA LYS A 33 4.84 -8.92 -5.66
C LYS A 33 3.36 -9.04 -5.31
N TRP A 34 2.82 -8.13 -4.50
CA TRP A 34 1.42 -8.14 -4.08
C TRP A 34 0.45 -8.01 -5.26
N LEU A 35 0.77 -7.14 -6.22
CA LEU A 35 -0.01 -6.99 -7.46
C LEU A 35 0.05 -8.25 -8.30
N SER A 36 1.23 -8.86 -8.42
CA SER A 36 1.40 -10.13 -9.14
C SER A 36 0.64 -11.28 -8.48
N GLU A 37 0.53 -11.31 -7.15
CA GLU A 37 -0.24 -12.33 -6.42
C GLU A 37 -1.76 -12.09 -6.51
N THR A 38 -2.21 -10.83 -6.61
CA THR A 38 -3.65 -10.47 -6.66
C THR A 38 -4.25 -10.63 -8.07
N LEU A 39 -3.42 -10.59 -9.12
CA LEU A 39 -3.86 -10.68 -10.52
C LEU A 39 -3.83 -12.11 -11.10
N VAL A 40 -3.71 -13.12 -10.25
CA VAL A 40 -3.74 -14.55 -10.60
C VAL A 40 -5.03 -15.20 -10.10
#